data_AF-A0A3D1DQK7-F1
#
_entry.id   AF-A0A3D1DQK7-F1
#
_cell.length_a   1.000
_cell.length_b   1.000
_cell.length_c   1.000
_cell.angle_alpha   90.00
_cell.angle_beta   90.00
_cell.angle_gamma   90.00
#
_symmetry.space_group_name_H-M   'P 1'
#
loop_
_entity.id
_entity.type
_entity.pdbx_description
1 polymer ?
#
loop_
_entity_poly.entity_id
_entity_poly.type
_entity_poly.pdbx_seq_one_letter_code
_entity_poly.pdbx_strand_id
1 'polypeptide(L)'
;VTNHVIGNNQVAVAAAIARAEALGYHVHSLGSENLGVACEEGVRLLEMCRGIQAGEGPVGVPACVISGGEPVVKLSETDQPRRGGRNQELVLAALAEAWDSGLDRLVILSGGTDGEDGPTDAAGAEVDQDLWRTARTRKLSPEPFLAINDSYTFFETIGGLLQTGPTHTNVMDLRVALILA
;
A
#
# COMPACT_ATOMS: atom_id res chain seq x y z
N VAL A 1 -20.71 33.11 9.82
CA VAL A 1 -20.34 31.72 10.16
C VAL A 1 -19.05 31.40 9.43
N THR A 2 -18.09 30.78 10.11
CA THR A 2 -16.80 30.35 9.52
C THR A 2 -16.68 28.84 9.70
N ASN A 3 -16.31 28.12 8.65
CA ASN A 3 -16.10 26.68 8.67
C ASN A 3 -14.61 26.37 8.60
N HIS A 4 -14.13 25.43 9.41
CA HIS A 4 -12.74 24.98 9.44
C HIS A 4 -12.69 23.46 9.29
N VAL A 5 -11.86 22.98 8.37
CA VAL A 5 -11.54 21.56 8.24
C VAL A 5 -10.38 21.26 9.17
N ILE A 6 -10.64 20.49 10.23
CA ILE A 6 -9.63 20.14 11.26
C ILE A 6 -9.01 18.75 11.06
N GLY A 7 -9.54 17.97 10.11
CA GLY A 7 -9.03 16.66 9.74
C GLY A 7 -9.52 16.27 8.35
N ASN A 8 -8.58 15.87 7.49
CA ASN A 8 -8.82 15.32 6.16
C ASN A 8 -7.57 14.54 5.71
N ASN A 9 -7.64 13.91 4.54
CA ASN A 9 -6.53 13.11 4.04
C ASN A 9 -5.27 13.94 3.77
N GLN A 10 -5.43 15.20 3.35
CA GLN A 10 -4.31 16.14 3.15
C GLN A 10 -3.51 16.35 4.44
N VAL A 11 -4.17 16.46 5.60
CA VAL A 11 -3.49 16.56 6.90
C VAL A 11 -2.72 15.27 7.22
N ALA A 12 -3.29 14.09 6.94
CA ALA A 12 -2.61 12.81 7.14
C ALA A 12 -1.37 12.67 6.23
N VAL A 13 -1.50 12.99 4.95
CA VAL A 13 -0.39 13.00 3.97
C VAL A 13 0.69 13.98 4.40
N ALA A 14 0.34 15.21 4.79
CA ALA A 14 1.30 16.21 5.25
C ALA A 14 2.07 15.75 6.50
N ALA A 15 1.39 15.09 7.45
CA ALA A 15 2.03 14.52 8.62
C ALA A 15 3.00 13.38 8.27
N ALA A 16 2.64 12.52 7.32
CA ALA A 16 3.50 11.46 6.82
C ALA A 16 4.75 12.01 6.12
N ILE A 17 4.59 13.06 5.28
CA ILE A 17 5.71 13.77 4.63
C ILE A 17 6.68 14.32 5.67
N ALA A 18 6.18 15.11 6.63
CA ALA A 18 7.01 15.70 7.66
C ALA A 18 7.76 14.64 8.49
N ARG A 19 7.11 13.49 8.75
CA ARG A 19 7.75 12.37 9.45
C ARG A 19 8.85 11.72 8.62
N ALA A 20 8.62 11.47 7.33
CA ALA A 20 9.61 10.88 6.44
C ALA A 20 10.84 11.78 6.25
N GLU A 21 10.65 13.09 6.07
CA GLU A 21 11.73 14.07 6.01
C GLU A 21 12.54 14.10 7.31
N ALA A 22 11.86 14.09 8.47
CA ALA A 22 12.54 14.04 9.77
C ALA A 22 13.34 12.74 9.99
N LEU A 23 12.99 11.67 9.29
CA LEU A 23 13.74 10.41 9.27
C LEU A 23 14.86 10.38 8.22
N GLY A 24 15.02 11.44 7.42
CA GLY A 24 16.09 11.61 6.44
C GLY A 24 15.78 11.06 5.04
N TYR A 25 14.52 10.77 4.72
CA TYR A 25 14.13 10.35 3.38
C TYR A 25 13.91 11.55 2.44
N HIS A 26 14.30 11.39 1.18
CA HIS A 26 13.85 12.27 0.11
C HIS A 26 12.41 11.93 -0.27
N VAL A 27 11.48 12.86 -0.05
CA VAL A 27 10.06 12.58 -0.21
C VAL A 27 9.56 12.94 -1.62
N HIS A 28 8.83 12.01 -2.23
CA HIS A 28 8.00 12.27 -3.41
C HIS A 28 6.52 12.06 -3.06
N SER A 29 5.77 13.16 -2.94
CA SER A 29 4.35 13.12 -2.62
C SER A 29 3.49 13.15 -3.90
N LEU A 30 2.53 12.24 -4.00
CA LEU A 30 1.49 12.24 -5.04
C LEU A 30 0.21 12.96 -4.59
N GLY A 31 0.23 13.59 -3.41
CA GLY A 31 -0.93 14.30 -2.85
C GLY A 31 -2.00 13.38 -2.24
N SER A 32 -3.19 13.94 -1.98
CA SER A 32 -4.24 13.32 -1.17
C SER A 32 -5.52 12.94 -1.94
N GLU A 33 -5.51 13.09 -3.26
CA GLU A 33 -6.68 12.90 -4.13
C GLU A 33 -6.47 11.76 -5.14
N ASN A 34 -5.64 10.78 -4.80
CA ASN A 34 -5.36 9.65 -5.69
C ASN A 34 -6.55 8.68 -5.69
N LEU A 35 -7.22 8.60 -6.83
CA LEU A 35 -8.31 7.68 -7.13
C LEU A 35 -7.82 6.67 -8.17
N GLY A 36 -8.59 5.61 -8.41
CA GLY A 36 -8.27 4.61 -9.41
C GLY A 36 -8.69 3.21 -8.99
N VAL A 37 -8.21 2.20 -9.70
CA VAL A 37 -8.39 0.79 -9.31
C VAL A 37 -7.20 0.36 -8.46
N ALA A 38 -7.48 -0.25 -7.30
CA ALA A 38 -6.46 -0.60 -6.31
C ALA A 38 -5.29 -1.40 -6.89
N CYS A 39 -5.57 -2.43 -7.70
CA CYS A 39 -4.53 -3.26 -8.29
C CYS A 39 -3.66 -2.49 -9.31
N GLU A 40 -4.25 -1.62 -10.13
CA GLU A 40 -3.52 -0.78 -11.09
C GLU A 40 -2.61 0.22 -10.36
N GLU A 41 -3.12 0.82 -9.27
CA GLU A 41 -2.36 1.74 -8.42
C GLU A 41 -1.17 1.05 -7.72
N GLY A 42 -1.30 -0.24 -7.39
CA GLY A 42 -0.22 -1.05 -6.81
C GLY A 42 0.93 -1.26 -7.78
N VAL A 43 0.62 -1.63 -9.02
CA VAL A 43 1.59 -1.78 -10.11
C VAL A 43 2.30 -0.44 -10.35
N ARG A 44 1.53 0.64 -10.51
CA ARG A 44 2.07 2.00 -10.75
C ARG A 44 2.99 2.47 -9.62
N LEU A 45 2.66 2.15 -8.37
CA LEU A 45 3.50 2.49 -7.21
C LEU A 45 4.83 1.73 -7.24
N LEU A 46 4.81 0.44 -7.56
CA LEU A 46 6.03 -0.36 -7.70
C LEU A 46 6.93 0.19 -8.82
N GLU A 47 6.38 0.44 -10.01
CA GLU A 47 7.12 0.98 -11.16
C GLU A 47 7.80 2.31 -10.82
N MET A 48 7.09 3.20 -10.12
CA MET A 48 7.66 4.46 -9.64
C MET A 48 8.82 4.24 -8.66
N CYS A 49 8.66 3.32 -7.71
CA CYS A 49 9.73 2.97 -6.76
C CYS A 49 10.96 2.41 -7.47
N ARG A 50 10.76 1.56 -8.49
CA ARG A 50 11.85 1.03 -9.33
C ARG A 50 12.54 2.12 -10.15
N GLY A 51 11.80 3.06 -10.71
CA GLY A 51 12.37 4.23 -11.39
C GLY A 51 13.25 5.08 -10.46
N ILE A 52 12.79 5.32 -9.22
CA ILE A 52 13.60 5.99 -8.18
C ILE A 52 14.85 5.19 -7.84
N GLN A 53 14.73 3.88 -7.64
CA GLN A 53 15.86 2.98 -7.34
C GLN A 53 16.90 2.96 -8.48
N ALA A 54 16.47 3.11 -9.73
CA ALA A 54 17.33 3.21 -10.91
C ALA A 54 17.96 4.60 -11.13
N GLY A 55 17.58 5.61 -10.32
CA GLY A 55 18.04 6.99 -10.49
C GLY A 55 17.34 7.77 -11.61
N GLU A 56 16.23 7.24 -12.13
CA GLU A 56 15.40 7.85 -13.17
C GLU A 56 14.17 8.58 -12.57
N GLY A 57 13.99 8.45 -11.26
CA GLY A 57 12.85 9.00 -10.54
C GLY A 57 13.00 10.48 -10.12
N PRO A 58 11.93 11.04 -9.53
CA PRO A 58 11.86 12.46 -9.15
C PRO A 58 12.71 12.83 -7.92
N VAL A 59 13.23 11.85 -7.20
CA VAL A 59 14.05 11.99 -5.99
C VAL A 59 15.15 10.93 -5.94
N GLY A 60 16.23 11.17 -5.21
CA GLY A 60 17.31 10.20 -4.98
C GLY A 60 17.04 9.29 -3.78
N VAL A 61 17.74 8.16 -3.70
CA VAL A 61 17.69 7.26 -2.54
C VAL A 61 18.55 7.78 -1.37
N PRO A 62 18.16 7.59 -0.08
CA PRO A 62 16.93 6.92 0.37
C PRO A 62 15.69 7.78 0.14
N ALA A 63 14.63 7.17 -0.39
CA ALA A 63 13.43 7.88 -0.81
C ALA A 63 12.16 7.35 -0.13
N CYS A 64 11.15 8.21 -0.04
CA CYS A 64 9.83 7.86 0.45
C CYS A 64 8.76 8.40 -0.51
N VAL A 65 8.00 7.50 -1.13
CA VAL A 65 6.82 7.86 -1.93
C VAL A 65 5.60 7.84 -1.03
N ILE A 66 4.83 8.93 -1.01
CA ILE A 66 3.65 9.07 -0.16
C ILE A 66 2.45 9.46 -1.03
N SER A 67 1.32 8.80 -0.81
CA SER A 67 0.06 9.20 -1.42
C SER A 67 -1.12 8.95 -0.49
N GLY A 68 -2.18 9.72 -0.69
CA GLY A 68 -3.47 9.50 -0.05
C GLY A 68 -4.60 9.68 -1.04
N GLY A 69 -5.82 9.34 -0.62
CA GLY A 69 -6.99 9.18 -1.48
C GLY A 69 -7.71 7.85 -1.21
N GLU A 70 -8.57 7.40 -2.12
CA GLU A 70 -9.46 6.26 -1.90
C GLU A 70 -9.70 5.47 -3.20
N PRO A 71 -8.78 4.56 -3.60
CA PRO A 71 -8.98 3.70 -4.76
C PRO A 71 -10.15 2.72 -4.54
N VAL A 72 -10.65 2.13 -5.62
CA VAL A 72 -11.73 1.15 -5.58
C VAL A 72 -11.22 -0.24 -5.97
N VAL A 73 -11.88 -1.27 -5.45
CA VAL A 73 -11.68 -2.65 -5.90
C VAL A 73 -12.65 -2.95 -7.03
N LYS A 74 -12.14 -3.46 -8.15
CA LYS A 74 -12.98 -4.03 -9.21
C LYS A 74 -13.23 -5.50 -8.88
N LEU A 75 -14.39 -5.78 -8.29
CA LEU A 75 -14.75 -7.13 -7.87
C LEU A 75 -14.86 -8.08 -9.07
N SER A 76 -14.13 -9.19 -9.00
CA SER A 76 -14.23 -10.31 -9.93
C SER A 76 -15.58 -11.01 -9.81
N GLU A 77 -16.04 -11.56 -10.94
CA GLU A 77 -17.16 -12.49 -10.95
C GLU A 77 -16.65 -13.89 -10.56
N THR A 78 -16.96 -14.33 -9.35
CA THR A 78 -16.51 -15.62 -8.80
C THR A 78 -17.50 -16.13 -7.76
N ASP A 79 -17.59 -17.45 -7.62
CA ASP A 79 -18.30 -18.16 -6.56
C ASP A 79 -17.37 -18.58 -5.40
N GLN A 80 -16.07 -18.32 -5.53
CA GLN A 80 -15.09 -18.65 -4.50
C GLN A 80 -15.21 -17.69 -3.31
N PRO A 81 -14.97 -18.18 -2.07
CA PRO A 81 -14.80 -17.31 -0.92
C PRO A 81 -13.69 -16.30 -1.17
N ARG A 82 -13.94 -15.04 -0.79
CA ARG A 82 -12.96 -13.96 -0.90
C ARG A 82 -13.04 -13.05 0.31
N ARG A 83 -11.89 -12.54 0.72
CA ARG A 83 -11.77 -11.55 1.79
C ARG A 83 -10.62 -10.60 1.48
N GLY A 84 -10.81 -9.31 1.71
CA GLY A 84 -9.80 -8.30 1.41
C GLY A 84 -10.40 -6.91 1.28
N GLY A 85 -9.54 -5.95 1.01
CA GLY A 85 -9.91 -4.56 0.73
C GLY A 85 -8.94 -3.91 -0.24
N ARG A 86 -9.19 -2.65 -0.54
CA ARG A 86 -8.44 -1.86 -1.55
C ARG A 86 -6.97 -1.69 -1.15
N ASN A 87 -6.68 -1.50 0.13
CA ASN A 87 -5.31 -1.31 0.60
C ASN A 87 -4.52 -2.62 0.50
N GLN A 88 -5.13 -3.73 0.91
CA GLN A 88 -4.56 -5.06 0.74
C GLN A 88 -4.37 -5.41 -0.74
N GLU A 89 -5.36 -5.17 -1.59
CA GLU A 89 -5.28 -5.49 -3.03
C GLU A 89 -4.18 -4.69 -3.74
N LEU A 90 -3.99 -3.42 -3.38
CA LEU A 90 -2.91 -2.57 -3.91
C LEU A 90 -1.53 -3.16 -3.60
N VAL A 91 -1.29 -3.52 -2.33
CA VAL A 91 -0.01 -4.08 -1.91
C VAL A 91 0.21 -5.46 -2.54
N LEU A 92 -0.84 -6.26 -2.67
CA LEU A 92 -0.75 -7.57 -3.33
C LEU A 92 -0.44 -7.45 -4.83
N ALA A 93 -1.01 -6.46 -5.51
CA ALA A 93 -0.72 -6.19 -6.92
C ALA A 93 0.73 -5.75 -7.13
N ALA A 94 1.25 -4.89 -6.25
CA ALA A 94 2.68 -4.55 -6.25
C ALA A 94 3.56 -5.79 -6.03
N LEU A 95 3.17 -6.68 -5.10
CA LEU A 95 3.92 -7.92 -4.86
C LEU A 95 3.87 -8.88 -6.06
N ALA A 96 2.73 -8.99 -6.75
CA ALA A 96 2.60 -9.80 -7.96
C ALA A 96 3.51 -9.31 -9.08
N GLU A 97 3.54 -8.00 -9.33
CA GLU A 97 4.45 -7.42 -10.33
C GLU A 97 5.93 -7.63 -9.94
N ALA A 98 6.23 -7.59 -8.64
CA ALA A 98 7.56 -7.86 -8.10
C ALA A 98 7.91 -9.35 -7.98
N TRP A 99 7.04 -10.28 -8.39
CA TRP A 99 7.17 -11.69 -8.00
C TRP A 99 8.48 -12.35 -8.41
N ASP A 100 8.97 -12.04 -9.62
CA ASP A 100 10.22 -12.59 -10.15
C ASP A 100 11.45 -11.71 -9.87
N SER A 101 11.26 -10.41 -9.67
CA SER A 101 12.35 -9.45 -9.45
C SER A 101 12.67 -9.18 -7.97
N GLY A 102 11.78 -9.59 -7.06
CA GLY A 102 11.88 -9.33 -5.62
C GLY A 102 11.55 -7.90 -5.23
N LEU A 103 11.81 -7.56 -3.97
CA LEU A 103 11.57 -6.24 -3.37
C LEU A 103 12.87 -5.71 -2.72
N ASP A 104 14.01 -5.93 -3.37
CA ASP A 104 15.29 -5.52 -2.81
C ASP A 104 15.31 -4.02 -2.51
N ARG A 105 15.60 -3.68 -1.25
CA ARG A 105 15.60 -2.32 -0.68
C ARG A 105 14.26 -1.59 -0.81
N LEU A 106 13.14 -2.31 -0.92
CA LEU A 106 11.82 -1.74 -1.07
C LEU A 106 10.87 -2.25 0.01
N VAL A 107 10.11 -1.33 0.60
CA VAL A 107 8.99 -1.62 1.51
C VAL A 107 7.78 -0.88 1.02
N ILE A 108 6.63 -1.52 0.94
CA ILE A 108 5.36 -0.90 0.52
C ILE A 108 4.31 -1.17 1.59
N LEU A 109 3.59 -0.13 1.99
CA LEU A 109 2.46 -0.18 2.92
C LEU A 109 1.30 0.63 2.36
N SER A 110 0.08 0.10 2.49
CA SER A 110 -1.17 0.83 2.26
C SER A 110 -2.12 0.54 3.42
N GLY A 111 -2.78 1.57 3.95
CA GLY A 111 -3.74 1.39 5.03
C GLY A 111 -4.85 2.45 5.11
N GLY A 112 -6.05 2.01 5.46
CA GLY A 112 -7.20 2.82 5.82
C GLY A 112 -6.98 3.48 7.18
N THR A 113 -7.24 4.78 7.25
CA THR A 113 -7.00 5.57 8.48
C THR A 113 -8.01 5.27 9.59
N ASP A 114 -9.10 4.57 9.31
CA ASP A 114 -10.08 4.05 10.26
C ASP A 114 -9.66 2.75 10.95
N GLY A 115 -8.64 2.09 10.42
CA GLY A 115 -8.12 0.84 10.95
C GLY A 115 -8.76 -0.40 10.35
N GLU A 116 -9.56 -0.24 9.29
CA GLU A 116 -10.26 -1.31 8.58
C GLU A 116 -10.03 -1.19 7.06
N ASP A 117 -10.07 -2.31 6.34
CA ASP A 117 -9.95 -2.35 4.89
C ASP A 117 -10.83 -3.47 4.33
N GLY A 118 -11.93 -3.07 3.68
CA GLY A 118 -12.99 -3.98 3.28
C GLY A 118 -13.67 -4.64 4.50
N PRO A 119 -14.32 -5.81 4.32
CA PRO A 119 -14.93 -6.55 5.43
C PRO A 119 -13.86 -7.34 6.22
N THR A 120 -12.84 -6.66 6.74
CA THR A 120 -11.72 -7.27 7.45
C THR A 120 -11.34 -6.51 8.72
N ASP A 121 -10.57 -7.15 9.60
CA ASP A 121 -10.01 -6.59 10.82
C ASP A 121 -8.60 -5.99 10.63
N ALA A 122 -8.12 -5.95 9.38
CA ALA A 122 -6.87 -5.30 9.01
C ALA A 122 -7.16 -3.91 8.45
N ALA A 123 -6.30 -2.95 8.76
CA ALA A 123 -6.31 -1.62 8.15
C ALA A 123 -5.80 -1.65 6.70
N GLY A 124 -5.11 -2.73 6.30
CA GLY A 124 -4.45 -2.83 5.01
C GLY A 124 -3.37 -3.90 5.03
N ALA A 125 -2.30 -3.68 4.29
CA ALA A 125 -1.17 -4.60 4.24
C ALA A 125 0.16 -3.88 4.09
N GLU A 126 1.24 -4.61 4.37
CA GLU A 126 2.60 -4.23 4.06
C GLU A 126 3.38 -5.39 3.46
N VAL A 127 4.41 -5.07 2.69
CA VAL A 127 5.32 -6.05 2.12
C VAL A 127 6.73 -5.50 1.99
N ASP A 128 7.70 -6.34 2.31
CA ASP A 128 9.13 -6.11 2.12
C ASP A 128 9.80 -7.33 1.48
N GLN A 129 11.13 -7.27 1.36
CA GLN A 129 11.94 -8.36 0.81
C GLN A 129 11.81 -9.68 1.59
N ASP A 130 11.59 -9.66 2.90
CA ASP A 130 11.51 -10.87 3.73
C ASP A 130 10.13 -11.52 3.65
N LEU A 131 9.06 -10.72 3.55
CA LEU A 131 7.72 -11.20 3.24
C LEU A 131 7.63 -11.76 1.82
N TRP A 132 8.27 -11.13 0.83
CA TRP A 132 8.40 -11.72 -0.52
C TRP A 132 9.13 -13.07 -0.47
N ARG A 133 10.26 -13.18 0.26
CA ARG A 133 10.97 -14.46 0.45
C ARG A 133 10.07 -15.51 1.10
N THR A 134 9.31 -15.12 2.11
CA THR A 134 8.36 -16.00 2.81
C THR A 134 7.31 -16.56 1.85
N ALA A 135 6.71 -15.71 1.01
CA ALA A 135 5.77 -16.13 -0.02
C ALA A 135 6.42 -17.10 -1.03
N ARG A 136 7.65 -16.80 -1.50
CA ARG A 136 8.41 -17.68 -2.41
C ARG A 136 8.71 -19.04 -1.80
N THR A 137 9.18 -19.08 -0.55
CA THR A 137 9.47 -20.34 0.17
C THR A 137 8.22 -21.18 0.36
N ARG A 138 7.07 -20.54 0.62
CA ARG A 138 5.77 -21.22 0.73
C ARG A 138 5.13 -21.57 -0.62
N LYS A 139 5.74 -21.16 -1.74
CA LYS A 139 5.20 -21.30 -3.10
C LYS A 139 3.80 -20.70 -3.22
N LEU A 140 3.56 -19.61 -2.50
CA LEU A 140 2.29 -18.90 -2.46
C LEU A 140 2.33 -17.76 -3.49
N SER A 141 1.91 -18.04 -4.72
CA SER A 141 1.86 -17.02 -5.78
C SER A 141 0.70 -16.05 -5.50
N PRO A 142 0.90 -14.73 -5.65
CA PRO A 142 -0.12 -13.71 -5.36
C PRO A 142 -1.23 -13.61 -6.43
N GLU A 143 -0.94 -13.98 -7.68
CA GLU A 143 -1.85 -13.81 -8.83
C GLU A 143 -3.20 -14.53 -8.66
N PRO A 144 -3.26 -15.79 -8.17
CA PRO A 144 -4.54 -16.45 -7.89
C PRO A 144 -5.41 -15.72 -6.87
N PHE A 145 -4.79 -15.09 -5.85
CA PHE A 145 -5.52 -14.35 -4.81
C PHE A 145 -6.03 -13.02 -5.36
N LEU A 146 -5.25 -12.32 -6.19
CA LEU A 146 -5.70 -11.12 -6.90
C LEU A 146 -6.88 -11.43 -7.82
N ALA A 147 -6.83 -12.54 -8.55
CA ALA A 147 -7.86 -12.90 -9.53
C ALA A 147 -9.27 -13.04 -8.91
N ILE A 148 -9.37 -13.33 -7.61
CA ILE A 148 -10.64 -13.49 -6.90
C ILE A 148 -10.88 -12.43 -5.81
N ASN A 149 -10.02 -11.41 -5.72
CA ASN A 149 -10.01 -10.39 -4.65
C ASN A 149 -9.89 -10.98 -3.23
N ASP A 150 -9.04 -11.98 -3.03
CA ASP A 150 -8.79 -12.64 -1.74
C ASP A 150 -7.45 -12.22 -1.11
N SER A 151 -7.19 -10.91 -1.08
CA SER A 151 -5.92 -10.36 -0.61
C SER A 151 -5.66 -10.56 0.88
N TYR A 152 -6.72 -10.62 1.70
CA TYR A 152 -6.60 -10.85 3.13
C TYR A 152 -5.97 -12.20 3.43
N THR A 153 -6.48 -13.28 2.83
CA THR A 153 -6.01 -14.64 3.08
C THR A 153 -4.54 -14.80 2.71
N PHE A 154 -4.10 -14.14 1.64
CA PHE A 154 -2.70 -14.10 1.25
C PHE A 154 -1.81 -13.49 2.34
N PHE A 155 -2.15 -12.27 2.79
CA PHE A 155 -1.35 -11.56 3.79
C PHE A 155 -1.44 -12.16 5.18
N GLU A 156 -2.58 -12.73 5.56
CA GLU A 156 -2.73 -13.53 6.78
C GLU A 156 -1.75 -14.71 6.77
N THR A 157 -1.61 -15.37 5.61
CA THR A 157 -0.71 -16.51 5.46
C THR A 157 0.75 -16.10 5.65
N ILE A 158 1.19 -14.99 5.04
CA ILE A 158 2.61 -14.59 5.09
C ILE A 158 2.96 -13.66 6.26
N GLY A 159 1.97 -13.14 6.98
CA GLY A 159 2.15 -12.22 8.11
C GLY A 159 2.31 -10.75 7.71
N GLY A 160 1.74 -10.34 6.57
CA GLY A 160 1.83 -8.98 6.04
C GLY A 160 0.57 -8.12 6.25
N LEU A 161 -0.35 -8.52 7.14
CA LEU A 161 -1.52 -7.71 7.47
C LEU A 161 -1.12 -6.52 8.35
N LEU A 162 -1.61 -5.33 8.00
CA LEU A 162 -1.47 -4.15 8.84
C LEU A 162 -2.61 -4.12 9.87
N GLN A 163 -2.31 -4.45 11.13
CA GLN A 163 -3.31 -4.50 12.21
C GLN A 163 -3.13 -3.34 13.19
N THR A 164 -3.89 -2.26 13.00
CA THR A 164 -3.88 -1.10 13.93
C THR A 164 -4.96 -1.19 15.00
N GLY A 165 -6.02 -1.97 14.74
CA GLY A 165 -7.30 -1.85 15.43
C GLY A 165 -8.03 -0.55 15.05
N PRO A 166 -9.25 -0.33 15.58
CA PRO A 166 -10.04 0.85 15.28
C PRO A 166 -9.34 2.11 15.76
N THR A 167 -9.12 3.06 14.86
CA THR A 167 -8.41 4.32 15.17
C THR A 167 -9.36 5.42 15.66
N HIS A 168 -10.68 5.20 15.50
CA HIS A 168 -11.75 6.15 15.80
C HIS A 168 -11.68 7.47 15.02
N THR A 169 -11.04 7.48 13.85
CA THR A 169 -11.06 8.57 12.88
C THR A 169 -11.18 8.00 11.47
N ASN A 170 -11.62 8.77 10.48
CA ASN A 170 -11.55 8.34 9.09
C ASN A 170 -11.27 9.55 8.19
N VAL A 171 -10.12 9.51 7.53
CA VAL A 171 -9.67 10.48 6.54
C VAL A 171 -9.17 9.76 5.28
N MET A 172 -9.84 8.69 4.85
CA MET A 172 -9.49 7.83 3.71
C MET A 172 -8.18 7.04 3.94
N ASP A 173 -7.46 6.68 2.87
CA ASP A 173 -6.29 5.83 2.95
C ASP A 173 -4.96 6.62 2.88
N LEU A 174 -3.91 6.02 3.42
CA LEU A 174 -2.52 6.47 3.31
C LEU A 174 -1.65 5.34 2.76
N ARG A 175 -0.82 5.67 1.78
CA ARG A 175 0.17 4.78 1.16
C ARG A 175 1.56 5.33 1.37
N VAL A 176 2.48 4.46 1.75
CA VAL A 176 3.89 4.77 1.97
C VAL A 176 4.74 3.69 1.33
N ALA A 177 5.65 4.09 0.44
CA ALA A 177 6.68 3.20 -0.06
C ALA A 177 8.07 3.76 0.25
N LEU A 178 8.95 2.92 0.80
CA LEU A 178 10.31 3.29 1.18
C LEU A 178 11.31 2.61 0.25
N ILE A 179 12.20 3.40 -0.34
CA ILE A 179 13.35 2.93 -1.09
C ILE A 179 14.59 3.19 -0.23
N LEU A 180 15.19 2.11 0.27
CA LEU A 180 16.32 2.17 1.21
C LEU A 180 17.64 2.49 0.49
N ALA A 181 18.64 2.96 1.24
CA ALA A 181 19.97 3.36 0.74
C ALA A 181 20.87 2.19 0.34
#